data_AF-A0A944TQE5-F1
#
_entry.id   AF-A0A944TQE5-F1
#
_cell.length_a   1.000
_cell.length_b   1.000
_cell.length_c   1.000
_cell.angle_alpha   90.00
_cell.angle_beta   90.00
_cell.angle_gamma   90.00
#
_symmetry.space_group_name_H-M   'P 1'
#
loop_
_entity.id
_entity.type
_entity.pdbx_description
1 polymer ?
#
loop_
_entity_poly.entity_id
_entity_poly.type
_entity_poly.pdbx_seq_one_letter_code
_entity_poly.pdbx_strand_id
1 'polypeptide(L)' 'EKADGLNLEIVMAERKFLHDLSNQLVVAQGMGNFVNKFLQDNNSMDEKVVERMGKAQKAVDCIITLVKERRAVLHELSDD' A
#
# COMPACT_ATOMS: atom_id res chain seq x y z
N GLU A 1 16.16 11.03 -28.31
CA GLU A 1 16.43 9.59 -28.52
C GLU A 1 17.03 8.88 -27.30
N LYS A 2 18.32 9.04 -26.92
CA LYS A 2 18.87 8.30 -25.75
C LYS A 2 18.29 8.74 -24.38
N ALA A 3 17.91 10.01 -24.24
CA ALA A 3 17.31 10.53 -23.01
C ALA A 3 15.86 10.04 -22.80
N ASP A 4 15.11 9.86 -23.89
CA ASP A 4 13.71 9.42 -23.84
C ASP A 4 13.61 7.93 -23.45
N GLY A 5 14.52 7.10 -23.96
CA GLY A 5 14.61 5.69 -23.55
C GLY A 5 14.99 5.49 -22.08
N LEU A 6 15.89 6.32 -21.54
CA LEU A 6 16.27 6.27 -20.12
C LEU A 6 15.09 6.70 -19.22
N ASN A 7 14.30 7.68 -19.64
CA ASN A 7 13.09 8.08 -18.92
C ASN A 7 12.05 6.96 -18.86
N LEU A 8 11.81 6.27 -19.99
CA LEU A 8 10.85 5.16 -20.01
C LEU A 8 11.27 4.01 -19.11
N GLU A 9 12.55 3.61 -19.11
CA GLU A 9 13.07 2.57 -18.22
C GLU A 9 12.89 2.93 -16.73
N ILE A 10 13.14 4.19 -16.37
CA ILE A 10 12.93 4.68 -14.99
C ILE A 10 11.45 4.59 -14.60
N VAL A 11 10.54 5.02 -15.50
CA VAL A 11 9.10 4.97 -15.25
C VAL A 11 8.61 3.52 -15.09
N MET A 12 9.09 2.59 -15.92
CA MET A 12 8.74 1.17 -15.80
C MET A 12 9.27 0.53 -14.50
N ALA A 13 10.50 0.87 -14.10
CA ALA A 13 11.07 0.40 -12.84
C ALA A 13 10.25 0.90 -11.63
N GLU A 14 9.85 2.16 -11.65
CA GLU A 14 9.03 2.77 -10.59
C GLU A 14 7.62 2.14 -10.54
N ARG A 15 7.00 1.87 -11.69
CA ARG A 15 5.71 1.14 -11.76
C ARG A 15 5.80 -0.24 -11.10
N LYS A 16 6.87 -0.98 -11.35
CA LYS A 16 7.11 -2.30 -10.74
C LYS A 16 7.32 -2.18 -9.23
N PHE A 17 8.15 -1.25 -8.79
CA PHE A 17 8.39 -1.00 -7.37
C PHE A 17 7.09 -0.68 -6.62
N LEU A 18 6.26 0.21 -7.17
CA LEU A 18 4.97 0.58 -6.58
C LEU A 18 3.98 -0.59 -6.56
N HIS A 19 3.95 -1.42 -7.61
CA HIS A 19 3.14 -2.62 -7.62
C HIS A 19 3.54 -3.58 -6.48
N ASP A 20 4.83 -3.86 -6.35
CA ASP A 20 5.35 -4.78 -5.34
C ASP A 20 5.11 -4.24 -3.92
N LEU A 21 5.27 -2.93 -3.73
CA LEU A 21 4.92 -2.23 -2.48
C LEU A 21 3.41 -2.33 -2.17
N SER A 22 2.55 -2.12 -3.17
CA SER A 22 1.09 -2.24 -2.99
C SER A 22 0.70 -3.63 -2.52
N ASN A 23 1.32 -4.68 -3.08
CA ASN A 23 1.06 -6.07 -2.67
C ASN A 23 1.43 -6.32 -1.21
N GLN A 24 2.61 -5.87 -0.76
CA GLN A 24 3.03 -6.03 0.63
C GLN A 24 2.11 -5.29 1.60
N LEU A 25 1.64 -4.10 1.22
CA LEU A 25 0.70 -3.34 2.03
C LEU A 25 -0.67 -4.02 2.13
N VAL A 26 -1.17 -4.63 1.06
CA VAL A 26 -2.42 -5.42 1.10
C VAL A 26 -2.28 -6.62 2.04
N VAL A 27 -1.13 -7.30 2.05
CA VAL A 27 -0.85 -8.38 3.01
C VAL A 27 -0.85 -7.83 4.44
N ALA A 28 -0.16 -6.71 4.69
CA ALA A 28 -0.13 -6.07 6.01
C ALA A 28 -1.52 -5.64 6.48
N GLN A 29 -2.36 -5.10 5.58
CA GLN A 29 -3.75 -4.76 5.85
C GLN A 29 -4.56 -6.01 6.23
N GLY A 30 -4.43 -7.08 5.44
CA GLY A 30 -5.13 -8.35 5.67
C GLY A 30 -4.77 -8.98 7.02
N MET A 31 -3.47 -9.10 7.31
CA MET A 31 -2.99 -9.58 8.61
C MET A 31 -3.45 -8.67 9.75
N GLY A 32 -3.34 -7.35 9.54
CA GLY A 32 -3.72 -6.38 10.54
C GLY A 32 -5.19 -6.48 10.92
N ASN A 33 -6.05 -6.80 9.96
CA ASN A 33 -7.49 -6.83 10.21
C ASN A 33 -8.10 -8.20 10.49
N PHE A 34 -7.34 -9.27 10.22
CA PHE A 34 -7.48 -10.53 10.95
C PHE A 34 -7.21 -10.34 12.46
N VAL A 35 -6.06 -9.76 12.82
CA VAL A 35 -5.70 -9.52 14.23
C VAL A 35 -6.73 -8.61 14.90
N ASN A 36 -7.14 -7.52 14.25
CA ASN A 36 -8.12 -6.60 14.83
C ASN A 36 -9.48 -7.29 15.13
N LYS A 37 -9.98 -8.14 14.21
CA LYS A 37 -11.18 -8.96 14.46
C LYS A 37 -10.98 -9.95 15.61
N PHE A 38 -9.85 -10.66 15.62
CA PHE A 38 -9.52 -11.58 16.71
C PHE A 38 -9.49 -10.88 18.08
N LEU A 39 -8.95 -9.66 18.13
CA LEU A 39 -8.91 -8.85 19.35
C LEU A 39 -10.29 -8.35 19.78
N GLN A 40 -11.17 -8.03 18.85
CA GLN A 40 -12.56 -7.64 19.15
C GLN A 40 -13.39 -8.82 19.66
N ASP A 41 -13.19 -10.02 19.11
CA ASP A 41 -13.91 -11.22 19.51
C ASP A 41 -13.45 -11.76 20.88
N ASN A 42 -12.19 -11.51 21.25
CA ASN A 42 -11.65 -11.85 22.57
C ASN A 42 -11.80 -10.67 23.54
N ASN A 43 -12.93 -10.64 24.26
CA ASN A 43 -13.34 -9.62 25.27
C ASN A 43 -12.35 -9.34 26.42
N SER A 44 -11.12 -9.86 26.39
CA SER A 44 -10.09 -9.70 27.42
C SER A 44 -8.99 -8.68 27.09
N MET A 45 -9.08 -7.99 25.94
CA MET A 45 -8.04 -7.08 25.46
C MET A 45 -8.34 -5.60 25.76
N ASP A 46 -7.27 -4.83 26.06
CA ASP A 46 -7.34 -3.39 26.31
C ASP A 46 -7.85 -2.65 25.06
N GLU A 47 -8.93 -1.90 25.23
CA GLU A 47 -9.61 -1.12 24.19
C GLU A 47 -8.65 -0.16 23.47
N LYS A 48 -7.62 0.36 24.16
CA LYS A 48 -6.58 1.21 23.56
C LYS A 48 -5.68 0.45 22.58
N VAL A 49 -5.48 -0.85 22.78
CA VAL A 49 -4.68 -1.69 21.87
C VAL A 49 -5.45 -1.93 20.58
N VAL A 50 -6.75 -2.22 20.69
CA VAL A 50 -7.66 -2.35 19.54
C VAL A 50 -7.72 -1.05 18.73
N GLU A 51 -7.85 0.10 19.41
CA GLU A 51 -7.87 1.41 18.75
C GLU A 51 -6.56 1.71 17.99
N ARG A 52 -5.40 1.42 18.61
CA ARG A 52 -4.08 1.59 17.98
C ARG A 52 -3.92 0.69 16.75
N MET A 53 -4.40 -0.55 16.84
CA MET A 53 -4.38 -1.49 15.72
C MET A 53 -5.26 -1.00 14.56
N GLY A 54 -6.46 -0.50 14.85
CA GLY A 54 -7.33 0.11 13.85
C GLY A 54 -6.71 1.34 13.19
N LYS A 55 -5.97 2.18 13.94
CA LYS A 55 -5.22 3.32 13.38
C LYS A 55 -4.09 2.87 12.45
N ALA A 56 -3.33 1.84 12.84
CA ALA A 56 -2.27 1.27 12.00
C ALA A 56 -2.83 0.73 10.69
N GLN A 57 -3.96 0.02 10.74
CA GLN A 57 -4.65 -0.49 9.56
C GLN A 57 -5.08 0.64 8.63
N LYS A 58 -5.73 1.70 9.15
CA LYS A 58 -6.13 2.86 8.34
C LYS A 58 -4.92 3.54 7.67
N ALA A 59 -3.78 3.62 8.36
CA ALA A 59 -2.57 4.18 7.77
C ALA A 59 -2.09 3.32 6.59
N VAL A 60 -2.11 2.00 6.70
CA VAL A 60 -1.79 1.08 5.60
C VAL A 60 -2.75 1.28 4.42
N ASP A 61 -4.05 1.44 4.66
CA ASP A 61 -5.06 1.70 3.61
C ASP A 61 -4.78 2.99 2.82
N CYS A 62 -4.41 4.07 3.53
CA CYS A 62 -4.01 5.33 2.91
C CYS A 62 -2.77 5.15 2.03
N ILE A 63 -1.75 4.43 2.52
CA ILE A 63 -0.52 4.19 1.75
C ILE A 63 -0.83 3.36 0.50
N ILE A 64 -1.70 2.32 0.58
CA ILE A 64 -2.13 1.54 -0.59
C ILE A 64 -2.74 2.46 -1.65
N THR A 65 -3.61 3.38 -1.22
CA THR A 65 -4.28 4.33 -2.13
C THR A 65 -3.27 5.25 -2.82
N LEU A 66 -2.36 5.87 -2.06
CA LEU A 66 -1.32 6.74 -2.61
C LEU A 66 -0.41 6.01 -3.61
N VAL A 67 -0.05 4.76 -3.31
CA VAL A 67 0.76 3.93 -4.21
C VAL A 67 0.02 3.61 -5.51
N LYS A 68 -1.29 3.31 -5.43
CA LYS A 68 -2.13 3.07 -6.61
C LYS A 68 -2.26 4.32 -7.48
N GLU A 69 -2.49 5.49 -6.87
CA GLU A 69 -2.56 6.78 -7.57
C GLU A 69 -1.23 7.10 -8.25
N ARG A 70 -0.11 6.94 -7.55
CA ARG A 70 1.21 7.18 -8.15
C ARG A 70 1.49 6.25 -9.32
N ARG A 71 1.07 4.98 -9.23
CA ARG A 71 1.20 4.02 -10.33
C ARG A 71 0.36 4.43 -11.55
N ALA A 72 -0.83 5.01 -11.35
CA ALA A 72 -1.66 5.52 -12.44
C ALA A 72 -0.97 6.68 -13.16
N VAL A 73 -0.43 7.65 -12.42
CA VAL A 73 0.34 8.77 -13.00
C VAL A 73 1.53 8.27 -13.81
N LEU A 74 2.28 7.29 -13.31
CA LEU A 74 3.41 6.73 -14.03
C LEU A 74 2.99 5.91 -15.26
N HIS A 75 1.79 5.33 -15.24
CA HIS A 75 1.23 4.66 -16.42
C HIS A 75 0.93 5.66 -17.53
N GLU A 76 0.33 6.80 -17.20
CA GLU A 76 0.08 7.88 -18.16
C GLU A 76 1.39 8.41 -18.74
N LEU A 77 2.43 8.59 -17.90
CA LEU A 77 3.74 9.07 -18.34
C LEU A 77 4.58 8.06 -19.16
N SER A 78 4.23 6.77 -19.15
CA SER A 78 4.93 5.74 -19.94
C SER A 78 4.27 5.43 -21.28
N ASP A 79 3.01 5.83 -21.45
CA ASP A 79 2.21 5.53 -22.63
C ASP A 79 2.20 6.70 -23.64
N ASP A 80 2.76 7.86 -23.27
CA ASP A 80 3.16 8.99 -24.14
C ASP A 80 4.60 8.82 -24.66
#